data_AF-A0A973H2L9-F1
#
_entry.id   AF-A0A973H2L9-F1
#
_cell.length_a   1.000
_cell.length_b   1.000
_cell.length_c   1.000
_cell.angle_alpha   90.00
_cell.angle_beta   90.00
_cell.angle_gamma   90.00
#
_symmetry.space_group_name_H-M   'P 1'
#
loop_
_entity.id
_entity.type
_entity.pdbx_description
1 polymer ?
#
loop_
_entity_poly.entity_id
_entity_poly.type
_entity_poly.pdbx_seq_one_letter_code
_entity_poly.pdbx_strand_id
1 'polypeptide(L)'
;VRLRDLAALVGYDREDPPDVFVESLQRHGAFRRAALRANQVADPRSLLALYVNGEELSPDHGHPARVIVPAAPGVLNTKWVARLTFGDL
;
A
#
# COMPACT_ATOMS: atom_id res chain seq x y z
N VAL A 1 -0.19 -1.52 9.20
CA VAL A 1 -0.42 -0.07 9.42
C VAL A 1 -1.46 0.42 8.41
N ARG A 2 -2.42 1.28 8.78
CA ARG A 2 -3.42 1.78 7.83
C ARG A 2 -2.82 2.81 6.88
N LEU A 3 -3.23 2.81 5.61
CA LEU A 3 -2.68 3.74 4.62
C LEU A 3 -2.99 5.21 4.95
N ARG A 4 -4.22 5.52 5.39
CA ARG A 4 -4.58 6.87 5.88
C ARG A 4 -3.73 7.34 7.08
N ASP A 5 -3.27 6.41 7.92
CA ASP A 5 -2.40 6.77 9.05
C ASP A 5 -0.99 7.11 8.55
N LEU A 6 -0.51 6.44 7.49
CA LEU A 6 0.74 6.80 6.81
C LEU A 6 0.65 8.14 6.07
N ALA A 7 -0.50 8.43 5.44
CA ALA A 7 -0.75 9.73 4.82
C ALA A 7 -0.68 10.87 5.86
N ALA A 8 -1.31 10.65 7.02
CA ALA A 8 -1.27 11.60 8.13
C ALA A 8 0.16 11.82 8.67
N LEU A 9 1.00 10.77 8.71
CA LEU A 9 2.39 10.90 9.12
C LEU A 9 3.22 11.81 8.21
N VAL A 10 2.82 12.00 6.95
CA VAL A 10 3.48 12.90 6.00
C VAL A 10 2.73 14.23 5.78
N GLY A 11 1.75 14.55 6.64
CA GLY A 11 1.12 15.87 6.71
C GLY A 11 -0.25 16.00 6.05
N TYR A 12 -0.87 14.92 5.57
CA TYR A 12 -2.23 14.96 5.03
C TYR A 12 -3.32 14.77 6.10
N ASP A 13 -4.55 15.17 5.80
CA ASP A 13 -5.70 14.83 6.64
C ASP A 13 -5.96 13.31 6.59
N ARG A 14 -6.25 12.72 7.74
CA ARG A 14 -6.60 11.30 7.86
C ARG A 14 -7.98 11.00 7.30
N GLU A 15 -8.91 11.92 7.43
CA GLU A 15 -10.30 11.76 6.98
C GLU A 15 -10.47 12.11 5.50
N ASP A 16 -9.52 12.88 4.93
CA ASP A 16 -9.43 13.20 3.51
C ASP A 16 -8.00 13.01 2.98
N PRO A 17 -7.49 11.76 2.94
CA PRO A 17 -6.15 11.49 2.43
C PRO A 17 -6.13 11.54 0.90
N PRO A 18 -5.02 11.96 0.29
CA PRO A 18 -4.88 11.92 -1.16
C PRO A 18 -4.77 10.47 -1.68
N ASP A 19 -4.68 10.35 -3.00
CA ASP A 19 -4.22 9.15 -3.67
C ASP A 19 -2.77 8.78 -3.25
N VAL A 20 -2.36 7.54 -3.58
CA VAL A 20 -0.98 7.10 -3.37
C VAL A 20 -0.45 6.28 -4.52
N PHE A 21 0.77 6.59 -4.93
CA PHE A 21 1.57 5.79 -5.84
C PHE A 21 2.47 4.83 -5.06
N VAL A 22 2.37 3.54 -5.39
CA VAL A 22 3.05 2.44 -4.72
C VAL A 22 4.12 1.89 -5.65
N GLU A 23 5.35 1.77 -5.16
CA GLU A 23 6.46 1.16 -5.90
C GLU A 23 7.00 -0.07 -5.18
N SER A 24 7.26 -1.12 -5.96
CA SER A 24 7.86 -2.38 -5.51
C SER A 24 9.38 -2.39 -5.69
N LEU A 25 10.06 -3.16 -4.83
CA LEU A 25 11.48 -3.53 -4.97
C LEU A 25 11.75 -4.39 -6.21
N GLN A 26 10.71 -5.00 -6.79
CA GLN A 26 10.84 -5.85 -7.97
C GLN A 26 11.41 -5.06 -9.17
N ARG A 27 12.49 -5.59 -9.76
CA ARG A 27 13.26 -4.91 -10.83
C ARG A 27 12.60 -4.98 -12.21
N HIS A 28 11.81 -6.02 -12.48
CA HIS A 28 11.22 -6.31 -13.80
C HIS A 28 9.76 -6.77 -13.66
N GLY A 29 8.95 -6.60 -14.71
CA GLY A 29 7.56 -7.07 -14.75
C GLY A 29 6.51 -5.95 -14.67
N ALA A 30 5.30 -6.26 -15.13
CA ALA A 30 4.23 -5.28 -15.35
C ALA A 30 3.63 -4.70 -14.06
N PHE A 31 3.78 -5.37 -12.92
CA PHE A 31 3.09 -5.03 -11.66
C PHE A 31 4.02 -4.45 -10.57
N ARG A 32 5.10 -3.79 -10.99
CA ARG A 32 6.04 -3.13 -10.08
C ARG A 32 5.52 -1.83 -9.47
N ARG A 33 4.40 -1.32 -9.99
CA ARG A 33 3.78 -0.04 -9.64
C ARG A 33 2.27 -0.19 -9.57
N ALA A 34 1.64 0.51 -8.63
CA ALA A 34 0.19 0.63 -8.54
C ALA A 34 -0.19 2.04 -8.11
N ALA A 35 -1.31 2.52 -8.63
CA ALA A 35 -1.94 3.76 -8.21
C ALA A 35 -3.20 3.42 -7.44
N LEU A 36 -3.30 3.88 -6.19
CA LEU A 36 -4.52 3.79 -5.40
C LEU A 36 -5.18 5.15 -5.33
N ARG A 37 -6.50 5.19 -5.54
CA ARG A 37 -7.28 6.42 -5.42
C ARG A 37 -7.51 6.80 -3.96
N ALA A 38 -7.81 8.08 -3.71
CA ALA A 38 -8.06 8.61 -2.37
C ALA A 38 -9.06 7.77 -1.55
N ASN A 39 -10.17 7.33 -2.17
CA ASN A 39 -11.14 6.47 -1.49
C ASN A 39 -10.58 5.11 -1.05
N GLN A 40 -9.61 4.55 -1.78
CA GLN A 40 -8.93 3.31 -1.41
C GLN A 40 -7.93 3.54 -0.27
N VAL A 41 -7.27 4.71 -0.24
CA VAL A 41 -6.37 5.10 0.86
C VAL A 41 -7.16 5.37 2.15
N ALA A 42 -8.33 6.01 2.03
CA ALA A 42 -9.22 6.36 3.12
C ALA A 42 -9.92 5.15 3.78
N ASP A 43 -10.10 4.03 3.06
CA ASP A 43 -10.74 2.82 3.63
C ASP A 43 -9.97 2.37 4.90
N PRO A 44 -10.63 2.26 6.07
CA PRO A 44 -9.97 1.94 7.34
C PRO A 44 -9.35 0.54 7.39
N ARG A 45 -9.65 -0.32 6.41
CA ARG A 45 -9.11 -1.67 6.24
C ARG A 45 -8.00 -1.73 5.19
N SER A 46 -7.67 -0.63 4.52
CA SER A 46 -6.51 -0.57 3.62
C SER A 46 -5.22 -0.46 4.41
N LEU A 47 -4.28 -1.37 4.18
CA LEU A 47 -3.09 -1.56 5.00
C LEU A 47 -1.81 -1.58 4.17
N LEU A 48 -0.74 -1.05 4.77
CA LEU A 48 0.61 -1.60 4.59
C LEU A 48 0.79 -2.73 5.61
N ALA A 49 0.71 -3.96 5.15
CA ALA A 49 0.85 -5.16 5.95
C ALA A 49 2.32 -5.57 6.06
N LEU A 50 2.73 -5.94 7.27
CA LEU A 50 4.07 -6.48 7.60
C LEU A 50 4.00 -7.93 8.11
N TYR A 51 2.79 -8.37 8.50
CA TYR A 51 2.51 -9.68 9.07
C TYR A 51 1.24 -10.26 8.42
N VAL A 52 1.14 -11.59 8.41
CA VAL A 52 -0.06 -12.35 8.06
C VAL A 52 -0.25 -13.47 9.07
N ASN A 53 -1.46 -13.59 9.62
CA ASN A 53 -1.79 -14.60 10.64
C ASN A 53 -0.84 -14.60 11.86
N GLY A 54 -0.34 -13.44 12.27
CA GLY A 54 0.58 -13.29 13.40
C GLY A 54 2.06 -13.51 13.06
N GLU A 55 2.37 -14.00 11.85
CA GLU A 55 3.73 -14.25 11.39
C GLU A 55 4.22 -13.16 10.46
N GLU A 56 5.53 -12.91 10.43
CA GLU A 56 6.12 -11.97 9.48
C GLU A 56 5.85 -12.45 8.04
N LEU A 57 5.68 -11.51 7.11
CA LEU A 57 5.51 -11.88 5.70
C LEU A 57 6.73 -12.71 5.25
N SER A 58 6.47 -13.80 4.54
CA SER A 58 7.50 -14.49 3.77
C SER A 58 7.85 -13.68 2.51
N PRO A 59 8.96 -13.98 1.83
CA PRO A 59 9.28 -13.38 0.54
C PRO A 59 8.12 -13.51 -0.47
N ASP A 60 7.51 -14.68 -0.59
CA ASP A 60 6.38 -14.89 -1.52
C ASP A 60 5.11 -14.13 -1.11
N HIS A 61 4.94 -13.85 0.19
CA HIS A 61 3.86 -13.00 0.68
C HIS A 61 4.16 -11.49 0.60
N GLY A 62 5.39 -11.12 0.23
CA GLY A 62 5.77 -9.73 -0.06
C GLY A 62 6.63 -9.06 1.00
N HIS A 63 7.37 -9.81 1.83
CA HIS A 63 8.36 -9.26 2.76
C HIS A 63 9.26 -8.20 2.09
N PRO A 64 9.50 -7.02 2.68
CA PRO A 64 9.18 -6.66 4.07
C PRO A 64 7.77 -6.11 4.25
N ALA A 65 7.09 -5.73 3.17
CA ALA A 65 5.79 -5.07 3.26
C ALA A 65 4.94 -5.25 2.00
N ARG A 66 3.62 -5.34 2.19
CA ARG A 66 2.64 -5.48 1.11
C ARG A 66 1.45 -4.53 1.30
N VAL A 67 0.94 -3.96 0.22
CA VAL A 67 -0.34 -3.25 0.21
C VAL A 67 -1.50 -4.25 0.21
N ILE A 68 -2.48 -4.01 1.09
CA ILE A 68 -3.76 -4.72 1.13
C ILE A 68 -4.89 -3.70 0.99
N VAL A 69 -5.71 -3.82 -0.06
CA VAL A 69 -6.90 -2.99 -0.29
C VAL A 69 -8.11 -3.92 -0.48
N PRO A 70 -9.14 -3.83 0.37
CA PRO A 70 -10.33 -4.66 0.26
C PRO A 70 -11.05 -4.49 -1.10
N ALA A 71 -11.61 -5.58 -1.62
CA ALA A 71 -12.39 -5.59 -2.86
C ALA A 71 -11.66 -4.99 -4.09
N ALA A 72 -10.33 -4.88 -4.05
CA ALA A 72 -9.51 -4.43 -5.15
C ALA A 72 -8.93 -5.62 -5.94
N PRO A 73 -8.71 -5.47 -7.26
CA PRO A 73 -7.94 -6.44 -8.04
C PRO A 73 -6.58 -6.76 -7.39
N GLY A 74 -6.16 -8.02 -7.48
CA GLY A 74 -4.90 -8.48 -6.86
C GLY A 74 -3.66 -7.68 -7.28
N VAL A 75 -3.66 -7.09 -8.48
CA VAL A 75 -2.59 -6.24 -9.00
C VAL A 75 -2.38 -4.95 -8.20
N LEU A 76 -3.41 -4.46 -7.51
CA LEU A 76 -3.31 -3.28 -6.62
C LEU A 76 -2.77 -3.63 -5.22
N ASN A 77 -2.67 -4.92 -4.90
CA ASN A 77 -2.15 -5.41 -3.62
C ASN A 77 -0.64 -5.68 -3.72
N THR A 78 0.10 -4.64 -4.09
CA THR A 78 1.54 -4.68 -4.44
C THR A 78 2.39 -5.29 -3.34
N LYS A 79 3.19 -6.30 -3.71
CA LYS A 79 4.17 -6.97 -2.84
C LYS A 79 5.52 -6.24 -2.87
N TRP A 80 6.34 -6.48 -1.83
CA TRP A 80 7.71 -5.96 -1.74
C TRP A 80 7.76 -4.43 -1.83
N VAL A 81 6.88 -3.74 -1.11
CA VAL A 81 6.75 -2.28 -1.18
C VAL A 81 8.06 -1.60 -0.78
N ALA A 82 8.58 -0.76 -1.66
CA ALA A 82 9.78 0.04 -1.47
C ALA A 82 9.46 1.50 -1.11
N ARG A 83 8.44 2.08 -1.77
CA ARG A 83 8.07 3.49 -1.61
C ARG A 83 6.56 3.70 -1.77
N LEU A 84 6.04 4.62 -0.96
CA LEU A 84 4.71 5.19 -1.08
C LEU A 84 4.85 6.69 -1.30
N THR A 85 4.18 7.24 -2.31
CA THR A 85 4.18 8.68 -2.61
C THR A 85 2.74 9.15 -2.61
N PHE A 86 2.38 10.03 -1.68
CA PHE A 86 1.02 10.51 -1.51
C PHE A 86 0.81 11.81 -2.31
N GLY A 87 -0.33 11.94 -2.99
CA GLY A 87 -0.75 13.18 -3.67
C GLY A 87 0.05 13.57 -4.92
N ASP A 88 0.61 12.59 -5.63
CA ASP A 88 1.45 12.80 -6.82
C ASP A 88 1.06 11.85 -7.97
N LEU A 89 -0.25 11.61 -8.15
CA LEU A 89 -0.84 10.84 -9.26
C LEU A 89 -1.57 11.70 -10.29
#